data_AF-A0A968PA03-F1
#
_entry.id   AF-A0A968PA03-F1
#
_cell.length_a   1.000
_cell.length_b   1.000
_cell.length_c   1.000
_cell.angle_alpha   90.00
_cell.angle_beta   90.00
_cell.angle_gamma   90.00
#
_symmetry.space_group_name_H-M   'P 1'
#
loop_
_entity.id
_entity.type
_entity.pdbx_description
1 polymer ?
#
loop_
_entity_poly.entity_id
_entity_poly.type
_entity_poly.pdbx_seq_one_letter_code
_entity_poly.pdbx_strand_id
1 'polypeptide(L)'
;MPVFKPCQKSGAKRILRPATEQDLVAFERKVKSELVAKIFCRERATALGLEMKVSKVDFSLNAKNATFYFTANGRVDFRQLVRDLSQRFTARVKMVQVGARDEAALLGGIGICGKTLCCSTWLKDFRPISIQMAKRQSLSLNPSKISGQCGRLLCCLAYEDDQYQKKRKSGLPVVSETS
;
A
#
# COMPACT_ATOMS: atom_id res chain seq x y z
N MET A 1 36.57 -12.71 7.71
CA MET A 1 35.12 -12.41 7.65
C MET A 1 34.86 -11.56 6.42
N PRO A 2 33.97 -11.97 5.50
CA PRO A 2 33.69 -11.15 4.32
C PRO A 2 32.99 -9.86 4.78
N VAL A 3 33.66 -8.74 4.56
CA VAL A 3 33.10 -7.41 4.82
C VAL A 3 31.98 -7.21 3.80
N PHE A 4 30.73 -7.35 4.26
CA PHE A 4 29.54 -7.16 3.44
C PHE A 4 29.58 -5.73 2.90
N LYS A 5 29.94 -5.55 1.62
CA LYS A 5 29.92 -4.23 0.96
C LYS A 5 28.46 -3.85 0.76
N PRO A 6 27.91 -2.86 1.49
CA PRO A 6 26.51 -2.51 1.32
C PRO A 6 26.37 -1.81 -0.04
N CYS A 7 25.52 -2.36 -0.91
CA CYS A 7 25.01 -1.66 -2.08
C CYS A 7 24.14 -0.49 -1.59
N GLN A 8 24.77 0.63 -1.23
CA GLN A 8 24.07 1.85 -0.83
C GLN A 8 23.51 2.50 -2.09
N LYS A 9 22.30 2.10 -2.48
CA LYS A 9 21.48 2.92 -3.39
C LYS A 9 21.30 4.31 -2.79
N SER A 10 21.38 5.34 -3.61
CA SER A 10 21.13 6.73 -3.23
C SER A 10 19.78 6.86 -2.49
N GLY A 11 19.83 7.31 -1.23
CA GLY A 11 18.65 7.45 -0.35
C GLY A 11 18.40 6.33 0.65
N ALA A 12 19.20 5.25 0.65
CA ALA A 12 19.09 4.21 1.68
C ALA A 12 19.61 4.71 3.04
N LYS A 13 18.87 4.43 4.12
CA LYS A 13 19.33 4.72 5.49
C LYS A 13 20.55 3.85 5.81
N ARG A 14 21.51 4.43 6.53
CA ARG A 14 22.73 3.73 6.97
C ARG A 14 22.35 2.51 7.82
N ILE A 15 22.86 1.34 7.44
CA ILE A 15 22.78 0.13 8.25
C ILE A 15 23.65 0.35 9.49
N LEU A 16 23.06 0.23 10.68
CA LEU A 16 23.77 0.47 11.94
C LEU A 16 24.57 -0.75 12.39
N ARG A 17 23.88 -1.89 12.57
CA ARG A 17 24.44 -3.17 13.03
C ARG A 17 23.48 -4.32 12.71
N PRO A 18 23.94 -5.60 12.71
CA PRO A 18 23.03 -6.75 12.74
C PRO A 18 22.10 -6.68 13.97
N ALA A 19 20.90 -7.26 13.81
CA ALA A 19 19.90 -7.30 14.87
C ALA A 19 20.39 -8.19 16.03
N THR A 20 20.24 -7.69 17.26
CA THR A 20 20.50 -8.48 18.48
C THR A 20 19.21 -9.14 18.97
N GLU A 21 19.32 -10.10 19.89
CA GLU A 21 18.15 -10.75 20.51
C GLU A 21 17.19 -9.74 21.14
N GLN A 22 17.72 -8.67 21.75
CA GLN A 22 16.91 -7.58 22.30
C GLN A 22 16.07 -6.88 21.22
N ASP A 23 16.62 -6.69 20.01
CA ASP A 23 15.89 -6.08 18.89
C ASP A 23 14.77 -7.00 18.38
N LEU A 24 15.00 -8.33 18.39
CA LEU A 24 13.99 -9.32 18.02
C LEU A 24 12.84 -9.34 19.03
N VAL A 25 13.15 -9.35 20.33
CA VAL A 25 12.15 -9.27 21.39
C VAL A 25 11.37 -7.95 21.31
N ALA A 26 12.04 -6.83 21.04
CA ALA A 26 11.38 -5.54 20.84
C ALA A 26 10.47 -5.56 19.59
N PHE A 27 10.90 -6.22 18.52
CA PHE A 27 10.09 -6.38 17.31
C PHE A 27 8.84 -7.24 17.56
N GLU A 28 8.94 -8.34 18.30
CA GLU A 28 7.76 -9.14 18.66
C GLU A 28 6.77 -8.35 19.52
N ARG A 29 7.26 -7.59 20.50
CA ARG A 29 6.43 -6.69 21.31
C ARG A 29 5.77 -5.62 20.44
N LYS A 30 6.49 -5.08 19.46
CA LYS A 30 5.97 -4.13 18.47
C LYS A 30 4.80 -4.74 17.71
N VAL A 31 4.97 -5.93 17.12
CA VAL A 31 3.92 -6.62 16.34
C VAL A 31 2.67 -6.89 17.19
N LYS A 32 2.84 -7.34 18.44
CA LYS A 32 1.70 -7.53 19.36
C LYS A 32 1.00 -6.21 19.67
N SER A 33 1.75 -5.14 19.93
CA SER A 33 1.21 -3.82 20.21
C SER A 33 0.47 -3.21 19.01
N GLU A 34 0.97 -3.42 17.79
CA GLU A 34 0.31 -3.02 16.55
C GLU A 34 -1.07 -3.65 16.38
N LEU A 35 -1.17 -4.95 16.67
CA LEU A 35 -2.43 -5.68 16.58
C LEU A 35 -3.46 -5.14 17.60
N VAL A 36 -3.04 -4.98 18.87
CA VAL A 36 -3.89 -4.44 19.94
C VAL A 36 -4.33 -3.01 19.62
N ALA A 37 -3.41 -2.17 19.15
CA ALA A 37 -3.71 -0.79 18.77
C ALA A 37 -4.67 -0.71 17.57
N LYS A 38 -4.54 -1.62 16.59
CA LYS A 38 -5.46 -1.68 15.46
C LYS A 38 -6.88 -2.03 15.92
N ILE A 39 -7.04 -3.00 16.81
CA ILE A 39 -8.35 -3.41 17.35
C ILE A 39 -8.97 -2.25 18.14
N PHE A 40 -8.22 -1.72 19.11
CA PHE A 40 -8.69 -0.62 19.95
C PHE A 40 -9.08 0.62 19.13
N CYS A 41 -8.30 0.98 18.11
CA CYS A 41 -8.61 2.10 17.24
C CYS A 41 -9.93 1.89 16.46
N ARG A 42 -10.20 0.66 16.00
CA ARG A 42 -11.46 0.33 15.30
C ARG A 42 -12.66 0.40 16.24
N GLU A 43 -12.52 -0.10 17.47
CA GLU A 43 -13.56 -0.03 18.49
C GLU A 43 -13.90 1.42 18.84
N ARG A 44 -12.89 2.24 19.13
CA ARG A 44 -13.10 3.67 19.44
C ARG A 44 -13.63 4.46 18.25
N ALA A 45 -13.14 4.20 17.04
CA ALA A 45 -13.67 4.85 15.84
C ALA A 45 -15.17 4.54 15.65
N THR A 46 -15.57 3.29 15.90
CA THR A 46 -16.99 2.87 15.83
C THR A 46 -17.81 3.54 16.94
N ALA A 47 -17.32 3.56 18.17
CA ALA A 47 -18.00 4.18 19.32
C ALA A 47 -18.17 5.70 19.14
N LEU A 48 -17.24 6.36 18.46
CA LEU A 48 -17.29 7.78 18.13
C LEU A 48 -18.08 8.09 16.85
N GLY A 49 -18.62 7.08 16.16
CA GLY A 49 -19.38 7.25 14.91
C GLY A 49 -18.54 7.78 13.75
N LEU A 50 -17.22 7.52 13.74
CA LEU A 50 -16.32 8.00 12.70
C LEU A 50 -16.39 7.09 11.47
N GLU A 51 -16.77 7.63 10.32
CA GLU A 51 -16.78 6.93 9.02
C GLU A 51 -15.36 6.75 8.46
N MET A 52 -14.58 5.85 9.07
CA MET A 52 -13.23 5.53 8.63
C MET A 52 -12.89 4.05 8.78
N LYS A 53 -11.98 3.58 7.93
CA LYS A 53 -11.43 2.22 7.98
C LYS A 53 -9.95 2.28 8.32
N VAL A 54 -9.55 1.65 9.43
CA VAL A 54 -8.15 1.54 9.84
C VAL A 54 -7.49 0.36 9.13
N SER A 55 -6.57 0.65 8.21
CA SER A 55 -5.92 -0.36 7.36
C SER A 55 -4.72 -1.00 8.06
N LYS A 56 -3.81 -0.17 8.62
CA LYS A 56 -2.58 -0.62 9.27
C LYS A 56 -2.17 0.31 10.41
N VAL A 57 -1.47 -0.23 11.40
CA VAL A 57 -0.78 0.52 12.45
C VAL A 57 0.69 0.15 12.38
N ASP A 58 1.58 1.13 12.45
CA ASP A 58 3.02 0.92 12.56
C ASP A 58 3.57 1.64 13.80
N PHE A 59 4.27 0.90 14.66
CA PHE A 59 4.99 1.47 15.79
C PHE A 59 6.48 1.61 15.47
N SER A 60 7.11 2.66 15.99
CA SER A 60 8.58 2.70 16.03
C SER A 60 9.10 1.58 16.93
N LEU A 61 10.31 1.04 16.67
CA LEU A 61 10.91 0.00 17.51
C LEU A 61 11.05 0.43 18.99
N ASN A 62 11.26 1.73 19.22
CA ASN A 62 11.31 2.34 20.56
C ASN A 62 9.92 2.67 21.16
N ALA A 63 8.82 2.26 20.51
CA ALA A 63 7.43 2.56 20.85
C ALA A 63 7.02 4.05 20.98
N LYS A 64 7.94 5.01 20.76
CA LYS A 64 7.69 6.45 20.93
C LYS A 64 6.70 7.07 19.93
N ASN A 65 6.66 6.53 18.71
CA ASN A 65 5.81 7.03 17.63
C ASN A 65 4.91 5.91 17.12
N ALA A 66 3.63 6.21 16.95
CA ALA A 66 2.63 5.28 16.41
C ALA A 66 1.96 5.94 15.20
N THR A 67 2.03 5.28 14.03
CA THR A 67 1.43 5.77 12.79
C THR A 67 0.24 4.90 12.42
N PHE A 68 -0.94 5.52 12.34
CA PHE A 68 -2.19 4.86 11.97
C PHE A 68 -2.55 5.25 10.54
N TYR A 69 -2.63 4.25 9.67
CA TYR A 69 -3.05 4.39 8.29
C TYR A 69 -4.54 4.11 8.19
N PHE A 70 -5.30 5.07 7.68
CA PHE A 70 -6.75 4.96 7.54
C PHE A 70 -7.24 5.45 6.19
N THR A 71 -8.37 4.93 5.76
CA THR A 71 -9.09 5.38 4.56
C THR A 71 -10.45 5.93 4.99
N ALA A 72 -10.84 7.07 4.40
CA ALA A 72 -12.12 7.72 4.62
C ALA A 72 -12.54 8.44 3.33
N ASN A 73 -13.86 8.50 3.07
CA ASN A 73 -14.42 9.15 1.88
C ASN A 73 -14.55 10.68 2.05
N GLY A 74 -14.67 11.14 3.30
CA GLY A 74 -14.84 12.55 3.64
C GLY A 74 -13.84 13.06 4.68
N ARG A 75 -14.09 14.27 5.19
CA ARG A 75 -13.34 14.81 6.32
C ARG A 75 -13.78 14.10 7.59
N VAL A 76 -12.81 13.63 8.38
CA VAL A 76 -13.07 12.95 9.65
C VAL A 76 -12.43 13.74 10.78
N ASP A 77 -13.21 14.11 11.80
CA ASP A 77 -12.67 14.72 13.02
C ASP A 77 -12.19 13.64 13.99
N PHE A 78 -10.89 13.37 13.96
CA PHE A 78 -10.25 12.37 14.81
C PHE A 78 -9.65 12.96 16.10
N ARG A 79 -9.97 14.20 16.50
CA ARG A 79 -9.35 14.82 17.69
C ARG A 79 -9.60 14.01 18.97
N GLN A 80 -10.82 13.54 19.18
CA GLN A 80 -11.15 12.69 20.34
C GLN A 80 -10.44 11.34 20.26
N LEU A 81 -10.48 10.70 19.09
CA LEU A 81 -9.78 9.42 18.85
C LEU A 81 -8.27 9.51 19.13
N VAL A 82 -7.62 10.60 18.71
CA VAL A 82 -6.18 10.81 18.97
C VAL A 82 -5.91 10.94 20.47
N ARG A 83 -6.79 11.60 21.24
CA ARG A 83 -6.66 11.69 22.70
C ARG A 83 -6.73 10.32 23.35
N ASP A 84 -7.72 9.51 22.98
CA ASP A 84 -7.88 8.15 23.51
C ASP A 84 -6.68 7.25 23.20
N LEU A 85 -6.20 7.30 21.95
CA LEU A 85 -5.02 6.53 21.52
C LEU A 85 -3.75 6.98 22.24
N SER A 86 -3.59 8.28 22.43
CA SER A 86 -2.41 8.84 23.11
C SER A 86 -2.41 8.48 24.60
N GLN A 87 -3.58 8.48 25.24
CA GLN A 87 -3.74 8.05 26.64
C GLN A 87 -3.46 6.55 26.82
N ARG A 88 -3.87 5.70 25.87
CA ARG A 88 -3.69 4.26 25.98
C ARG A 88 -2.26 3.79 25.72
N PHE A 89 -1.58 4.36 24.71
CA PHE A 89 -0.30 3.83 24.22
C PHE A 89 0.91 4.68 24.60
N THR A 90 0.73 5.83 25.26
CA THR A 90 1.81 6.74 25.69
C THR A 90 2.81 7.02 24.56
N ALA A 91 2.29 7.18 23.34
CA ALA A 91 3.07 7.34 22.12
C ALA A 91 2.57 8.56 21.34
N ARG A 92 3.45 9.19 20.56
CA ARG A 92 3.06 10.25 19.63
C ARG A 92 2.27 9.63 18.48
N VAL A 93 0.97 9.84 18.49
CA VAL A 93 0.05 9.34 17.47
C VAL A 93 0.12 10.22 16.22
N LYS A 94 0.34 9.60 15.07
CA LYS A 94 0.23 10.22 13.75
C LYS A 94 -0.85 9.51 12.96
N MET A 95 -1.85 10.26 12.49
CA MET A 95 -2.90 9.75 11.60
C MET A 95 -2.50 10.07 10.16
N VAL A 96 -2.54 9.07 9.28
CA VAL A 96 -2.21 9.21 7.85
C VAL A 96 -3.38 8.69 7.03
N GLN A 97 -3.99 9.57 6.24
CA GLN A 97 -5.01 9.18 5.29
C GLN A 97 -4.33 8.56 4.06
N VAL A 98 -4.77 7.36 3.68
CA VAL A 98 -4.31 6.64 2.49
C VAL A 98 -5.46 6.43 1.52
N GLY A 99 -5.19 6.65 0.23
CA GLY A 99 -6.14 6.37 -0.83
C GLY A 99 -6.30 4.87 -1.07
N ALA A 100 -7.36 4.46 -1.77
CA ALA A 100 -7.65 3.04 -2.04
C ALA A 100 -6.49 2.27 -2.70
N ARG A 101 -5.72 2.92 -3.58
CA ARG A 101 -4.55 2.32 -4.21
C ARG A 101 -3.40 2.12 -3.23
N ASP A 102 -3.12 3.11 -2.40
CA ASP A 102 -2.04 3.03 -1.41
C ASP A 102 -2.40 2.06 -0.29
N GLU A 103 -3.68 1.95 0.07
CA GLU A 103 -4.18 0.90 0.94
C GLU A 103 -3.88 -0.50 0.36
N ALA A 104 -4.21 -0.73 -0.91
CA ALA A 104 -3.90 -2.00 -1.58
C ALA A 104 -2.38 -2.24 -1.69
N ALA A 105 -1.58 -1.19 -1.90
CA ALA A 105 -0.13 -1.31 -1.91
C ALA A 105 0.45 -1.65 -0.53
N LEU A 106 -0.15 -1.11 0.53
CA LEU A 106 0.27 -1.31 1.93
C LEU A 106 -0.09 -2.69 2.47
N LEU A 107 -1.28 -3.19 2.13
CA LEU A 107 -1.73 -4.54 2.46
C LEU A 107 -1.06 -5.59 1.57
N GLY A 108 -0.74 -5.22 0.33
CA GLY A 108 -0.29 -6.16 -0.69
C GLY A 108 -1.43 -7.06 -1.18
N GLY A 109 -1.08 -8.04 -2.01
CA GLY A 109 -2.02 -8.99 -2.57
C GLY A 109 -1.55 -9.57 -3.90
N ILE A 110 -2.44 -10.37 -4.49
CA ILE A 110 -2.25 -10.99 -5.81
C ILE A 110 -3.25 -10.35 -6.77
N GLY A 111 -2.75 -9.91 -7.92
CA GLY A 111 -3.55 -9.36 -9.01
C GLY A 111 -4.20 -10.46 -9.86
N ILE A 112 -5.11 -10.08 -10.74
CA ILE A 112 -5.78 -11.00 -11.66
C ILE A 112 -4.83 -11.75 -12.60
N CYS A 113 -3.61 -11.24 -12.79
CA CYS A 113 -2.54 -11.85 -13.56
C CYS A 113 -1.75 -12.93 -12.78
N GLY A 114 -2.14 -13.24 -11.55
CA GLY A 114 -1.47 -14.23 -10.69
C GLY A 114 -0.16 -13.73 -10.05
N LYS A 115 0.26 -12.49 -10.33
CA LYS A 115 1.46 -11.88 -9.74
C LYS A 115 1.10 -10.98 -8.55
N THR A 116 2.09 -10.67 -7.72
CA THR A 116 1.95 -9.65 -6.67
C THR A 116 1.61 -8.30 -7.28
N LEU A 117 0.91 -7.44 -6.52
CA LEU A 117 0.45 -6.15 -7.04
C LEU A 117 1.61 -5.28 -7.57
N CYS A 118 1.45 -4.75 -8.79
CA CYS A 118 2.40 -3.81 -9.42
C CYS A 118 2.73 -2.63 -8.45
N CYS A 119 1.72 -2.11 -7.73
CA CYS A 119 1.85 -0.96 -6.83
C CYS A 119 2.56 -1.25 -5.50
N SER A 120 2.48 -2.47 -4.98
CA SER A 120 3.21 -2.84 -3.75
C SER A 120 4.69 -3.09 -4.03
N THR A 121 5.01 -3.62 -5.22
CA THR A 121 6.35 -4.08 -5.60
C THR A 121 7.24 -2.97 -6.16
N TRP A 122 7.08 -2.62 -7.43
CA TRP A 122 8.05 -1.79 -8.16
C TRP A 122 7.46 -0.54 -8.80
N LEU A 123 6.16 -0.54 -9.13
CA LEU A 123 5.53 0.60 -9.79
C LEU A 123 5.08 1.61 -8.73
N LYS A 124 5.85 2.70 -8.57
CA LYS A 124 5.57 3.79 -7.62
C LYS A 124 5.10 5.09 -8.27
N ASP A 125 5.38 5.26 -9.56
CA ASP A 125 4.90 6.40 -10.34
C ASP A 125 3.66 5.97 -11.15
N PHE A 126 2.61 6.78 -11.09
CA PHE A 126 1.31 6.45 -11.64
C PHE A 126 0.81 7.54 -12.58
N ARG A 127 0.78 7.21 -13.87
CA ARG A 127 0.09 8.02 -14.88
C ARG A 127 -1.43 7.85 -14.75
N PRO A 128 -2.23 8.88 -15.13
CA PRO A 128 -3.68 8.73 -15.22
C PRO A 128 -4.03 7.63 -16.23
N ILE A 129 -4.99 6.78 -15.86
CA ILE A 129 -5.40 5.63 -16.66
C ILE A 129 -6.76 5.94 -17.29
N SER A 130 -6.91 5.63 -18.57
CA SER A 130 -8.17 5.79 -19.30
C SER A 130 -8.65 4.46 -19.87
N ILE A 131 -9.97 4.33 -20.07
CA ILE A 131 -10.60 3.14 -20.66
C ILE A 131 -10.09 2.87 -22.08
N GLN A 132 -9.67 3.92 -22.80
CA GLN A 132 -9.09 3.79 -24.14
C GLN A 132 -7.81 2.96 -24.15
N MET A 133 -7.04 2.95 -23.07
CA MET A 133 -5.82 2.13 -22.93
C MET A 133 -6.18 0.64 -22.91
N ALA A 134 -7.25 0.26 -22.21
CA ALA A 134 -7.74 -1.11 -22.21
C ALA A 134 -8.20 -1.54 -23.62
N LYS A 135 -8.90 -0.66 -24.34
CA LYS A 135 -9.30 -0.89 -25.74
C LYS A 135 -8.10 -1.11 -26.67
N ARG A 136 -7.05 -0.30 -26.53
CA ARG A 136 -5.81 -0.46 -27.33
C ARG A 136 -5.08 -1.77 -27.07
N GLN A 137 -5.22 -2.31 -25.86
CA GLN A 137 -4.65 -3.58 -25.45
C GLN A 137 -5.58 -4.76 -25.74
N SER A 138 -6.70 -4.53 -26.43
CA SER A 138 -7.70 -5.55 -26.77
C SER A 138 -8.26 -6.30 -25.56
N LEU A 139 -8.30 -5.64 -24.39
CA LEU A 139 -8.90 -6.22 -23.18
C LEU A 139 -10.42 -6.02 -23.18
N SER A 140 -11.14 -7.04 -22.73
CA SER A 140 -12.59 -6.95 -22.52
C SER A 140 -12.95 -5.80 -21.56
N LEU A 141 -14.00 -5.04 -21.87
CA LEU A 141 -14.44 -3.89 -21.07
C LEU A 141 -15.17 -4.28 -19.78
N ASN A 142 -15.10 -5.55 -19.38
CA ASN A 142 -15.72 -6.03 -18.16
C ASN A 142 -14.97 -5.46 -16.93
N PRO A 143 -15.65 -4.77 -16.00
CA PRO A 143 -15.01 -4.15 -14.84
C PRO A 143 -14.12 -5.11 -14.04
N SER A 144 -14.50 -6.38 -13.93
CA SER A 144 -13.73 -7.42 -13.22
C SER A 144 -12.39 -7.75 -13.88
N LYS A 145 -12.23 -7.49 -15.19
CA LYS A 145 -11.00 -7.77 -15.95
C LYS A 145 -10.08 -6.55 -16.06
N ILE A 146 -10.63 -5.33 -15.94
CA ILE A 146 -9.86 -4.08 -16.08
C ILE A 146 -9.65 -3.33 -14.77
N SER A 147 -10.34 -3.72 -13.70
CA SER A 147 -10.18 -3.16 -12.36
C SER A 147 -9.19 -3.98 -11.54
N GLY A 148 -8.31 -3.29 -10.82
CA GLY A 148 -7.45 -3.91 -9.82
C GLY A 148 -8.14 -4.06 -8.46
N GLN A 149 -7.45 -4.70 -7.52
CA GLN A 149 -7.94 -4.93 -6.15
C GLN A 149 -8.25 -3.65 -5.37
N CYS A 150 -7.72 -2.51 -5.82
CA CYS A 150 -8.04 -1.20 -5.25
C CYS A 150 -9.37 -0.60 -5.76
N GLY A 151 -10.13 -1.32 -6.60
CA GLY A 151 -11.38 -0.85 -7.21
C GLY A 151 -11.21 0.19 -8.31
N ARG A 152 -9.97 0.52 -8.69
CA ARG A 152 -9.64 1.41 -9.82
C ARG A 152 -9.09 0.61 -11.00
N LEU A 153 -9.04 1.25 -12.17
CA LEU A 153 -8.39 0.66 -13.35
C LEU A 153 -6.95 0.20 -13.05
N LEU A 154 -6.56 -0.91 -13.68
CA LEU A 154 -5.25 -1.53 -13.53
C LEU A 154 -4.13 -0.54 -13.89
N CYS A 155 -3.19 -0.32 -12.96
CA CYS A 155 -2.04 0.55 -13.19
C CYS A 155 -1.08 0.01 -14.25
N CYS A 156 -1.06 -1.30 -14.45
CA CYS A 156 -0.20 -1.95 -15.43
C CYS A 156 -0.69 -1.64 -16.88
N LEU A 157 -1.97 -1.26 -17.09
CA LEU A 157 -2.47 -0.73 -18.38
C LEU A 157 -1.67 0.49 -18.81
N ALA A 158 -1.45 1.44 -17.90
CA ALA A 158 -0.71 2.65 -18.21
C ALA A 158 0.79 2.41 -18.39
N TYR A 159 1.34 1.39 -17.72
CA TYR A 159 2.73 1.01 -17.90
C TYR A 159 2.99 0.42 -19.29
N GLU A 160 2.10 -0.45 -19.77
CA GLU A 160 2.31 -1.18 -21.02
C GLU A 160 1.88 -0.41 -22.27
N ASP A 161 0.98 0.57 -22.14
CA ASP A 161 0.35 1.26 -23.27
C ASP A 161 1.34 1.84 -24.29
N ASP A 162 2.47 2.42 -23.83
CA ASP A 162 3.48 2.97 -24.74
C ASP A 162 4.10 1.89 -25.63
N GLN A 163 4.27 0.67 -25.11
CA GLN A 163 4.79 -0.47 -25.87
C GLN A 163 3.77 -0.99 -26.86
N TYR A 164 2.49 -1.06 -26.47
CA TYR A 164 1.40 -1.43 -27.37
C TYR A 164 1.25 -0.44 -28.53
N GLN A 165 1.36 0.87 -28.27
CA GLN A 165 1.31 1.88 -29.33
C GLN A 165 2.48 1.75 -30.30
N LYS A 166 3.70 1.55 -29.79
CA LYS A 166 4.90 1.35 -30.64
C LYS A 166 4.76 0.10 -31.52
N LYS A 167 4.33 -1.03 -30.96
CA LYS A 167 4.15 -2.28 -31.70
C LYS A 167 3.08 -2.19 -32.80
N ARG A 168 1.99 -1.45 -32.56
CA ARG A 168 0.98 -1.17 -33.58
C ARG A 168 1.54 -0.31 -34.72
N LYS A 169 2.35 0.70 -34.40
CA LYS A 169 3.01 1.55 -35.42
C LYS A 169 4.06 0.80 -36.23
N SER A 170 4.74 -0.17 -35.64
CA SER A 170 5.73 -1.01 -36.34
C SER A 170 5.10 -2.16 -37.15
N GLY A 171 3.76 -2.19 -37.30
CA GLY A 171 3.08 -3.12 -38.20
C GLY A 171 2.98 -4.57 -37.71
N LEU A 172 3.18 -4.85 -36.42
CA LEU A 172 2.98 -6.21 -35.91
C LEU A 172 1.47 -6.56 -35.93
N PRO A 173 1.10 -7.77 -36.38
CA PRO A 173 -0.28 -8.21 -36.41
C PRO A 173 -0.87 -8.25 -35.00
N VAL A 174 -2.13 -7.81 -34.88
CA VAL A 174 -2.88 -7.87 -33.63
C VAL A 174 -3.27 -9.31 -33.39
N VAL A 175 -2.81 -9.90 -32.29
CA VAL A 175 -3.25 -11.24 -31.87
C VAL A 175 -4.70 -11.10 -31.40
N SER A 176 -5.65 -11.40 -32.27
CA SER A 176 -7.05 -11.60 -31.90
C SER A 176 -7.20 -13.02 -31.34
N GLU A 177 -7.89 -13.15 -30.20
CA GLU A 177 -8.18 -14.45 -29.58
C GLU A 177 -8.83 -15.39 -30.61
N THR A 178 -8.19 -16.54 -30.87
CA THR A 178 -8.86 -17.70 -31.47
C THR A 178 -9.97 -18.13 -30.53
N SER A 179 -11.17 -18.26 -31.09
CA SER A 179 -12.43 -18.66 -30.43
C SER A 179 -12.32 -19.91 -29.56
#